data_AF-A0A1I3TPE1-F1
#
_entry.id   AF-A0A1I3TPE1-F1
#
_cell.length_a   1.000
_cell.length_b   1.000
_cell.length_c   1.000
_cell.angle_alpha   90.00
_cell.angle_beta   90.00
_cell.angle_gamma   90.00
#
_symmetry.space_group_name_H-M   'P 1'
#
loop_
_entity.id
_entity.type
_entity.pdbx_description
1 polymer ?
#
loop_
_entity_poly.entity_id
_entity_poly.type
_entity_poly.pdbx_seq_one_letter_code
_entity_poly.pdbx_strand_id
1 'polypeptide(L)' 'MAIGTLGGITPLGLPEEWPVLVDEAVAAHPGVVIGSGVRHSKLALPGAVLADLKTAEVLRLAN' A
#
# COMPACT_ATOMS: atom_id res chain seq x y z
N MET A 1 1.30 13.64 -8.10
CA MET A 1 1.24 12.33 -8.77
C MET A 1 2.57 11.62 -8.53
N ALA A 2 2.70 10.90 -7.41
CA ALA A 2 3.94 10.20 -7.08
C ALA A 2 3.82 8.73 -7.49
N ILE A 3 3.97 8.46 -8.79
CA ILE A 3 4.33 7.11 -9.24
C ILE A 3 5.84 7.01 -9.03
N GLY A 4 6.25 6.48 -7.87
CA GLY A 4 7.66 6.42 -7.49
C GLY A 4 8.49 5.62 -8.52
N THR A 5 9.80 5.84 -8.53
CA THR A 5 10.70 4.98 -9.31
C THR A 5 10.74 3.57 -8.71
N LEU A 6 11.04 2.53 -9.51
CA LEU A 6 11.21 1.15 -9.03
C LEU A 6 12.08 1.08 -7.76
N GLY A 7 11.50 0.67 -6.63
CA GLY A 7 12.15 0.68 -5.29
C GLY A 7 11.72 1.80 -4.34
N GLY A 8 10.93 2.77 -4.82
CA GLY A 8 10.31 3.84 -4.05
C GLY A 8 8.80 4.02 -4.31
N ILE A 9 8.17 3.11 -5.04
CA ILE A 9 6.72 3.12 -5.31
C ILE A 9 5.94 3.02 -4.00
N THR A 10 4.87 3.81 -3.87
CA THR A 10 4.02 3.86 -2.67
C THR A 10 2.54 3.78 -3.06
N PRO A 11 1.67 3.16 -2.24
CA PRO A 11 0.22 3.20 -2.45
C PRO A 11 -0.41 4.53 -2.01
N LEU A 12 0.36 5.44 -1.40
CA LEU A 12 -0.15 6.72 -0.88
C LEU A 12 -0.13 7.83 -1.95
N GLY A 13 -1.19 8.62 -2.02
CA GLY A 13 -1.26 9.80 -2.90
C GLY A 13 -1.40 9.46 -4.39
N LEU A 14 -1.95 8.29 -4.70
CA LEU A 14 -2.39 7.91 -6.04
C LEU A 14 -3.65 8.69 -6.46
N PRO A 15 -3.94 8.80 -7.77
CA PRO A 15 -5.21 9.36 -8.27
C PRO A 15 -6.42 8.64 -7.64
N GLU A 16 -7.52 9.36 -7.39
CA GLU A 16 -8.69 8.80 -6.69
C GLU A 16 -9.41 7.71 -7.51
N GLU A 17 -9.27 7.75 -8.83
CA GLU A 17 -9.81 6.77 -9.77
C GLU A 17 -9.03 5.44 -9.79
N TRP A 18 -7.90 5.35 -9.10
CA TRP A 18 -7.07 4.14 -9.08
C TRP A 18 -7.24 3.39 -7.77
N PRO A 19 -7.84 2.18 -7.79
CA PRO A 19 -7.95 1.39 -6.60
C PRO A 19 -6.59 0.89 -6.14
N VAL A 20 -6.38 0.85 -4.82
CA VAL A 20 -5.27 0.17 -4.18
C VAL A 20 -5.75 -1.23 -3.81
N LEU A 21 -5.35 -2.23 -4.58
CA LEU A 21 -5.70 -3.62 -4.27
C LEU A 21 -4.79 -4.11 -3.13
N VAL A 22 -5.40 -4.51 -2.01
CA VAL A 22 -4.70 -5.01 -0.82
C VAL A 22 -5.07 -6.49 -0.62
N ASP A 23 -4.07 -7.34 -0.46
CA ASP A 23 -4.33 -8.75 -0.17
C ASP A 23 -4.90 -8.95 1.25
N GLU A 24 -5.84 -9.88 1.42
CA GLU A 24 -6.42 -10.27 2.72
C GLU A 24 -5.35 -10.51 3.80
N ALA A 25 -4.26 -11.20 3.45
CA ALA A 25 -3.18 -11.49 4.40
C ALA A 25 -2.41 -10.23 4.80
N VAL A 26 -2.25 -9.26 3.89
CA VAL A 26 -1.62 -7.97 4.16
C VAL A 26 -2.51 -7.13 5.08
N ALA A 27 -3.81 -7.05 4.79
CA ALA A 27 -4.77 -6.29 5.59
C ALA A 27 -4.86 -6.81 7.04
N ALA A 28 -4.80 -8.13 7.23
CA ALA A 28 -4.87 -8.77 8.54
C ALA A 28 -3.53 -8.76 9.30
N HIS A 29 -2.41 -8.39 8.67
CA HIS A 29 -1.09 -8.51 9.30
C HIS A 29 -0.86 -7.40 10.35
N PRO A 30 -0.34 -7.73 11.56
CA PRO A 30 -0.11 -6.74 12.62
C PRO A 30 0.93 -5.67 12.28
N GLY A 31 1.80 -5.91 11.29
CA GLY A 31 2.79 -4.93 10.82
C GLY A 31 3.37 -5.26 9.44
N VAL A 32 3.34 -4.30 8.52
CA VAL A 32 3.81 -4.43 7.13
C VAL A 32 4.80 -3.32 6.81
N VAL A 33 5.58 -3.50 5.74
CA VAL A 33 6.51 -2.49 5.23
C VAL A 33 6.18 -2.15 3.77
N ILE A 34 5.95 -0.86 3.50
CA ILE A 34 5.64 -0.34 2.16
C ILE A 34 6.69 0.68 1.70
N GLY A 35 6.69 1.01 0.41
CA GLY A 35 7.47 2.13 -0.09
C GLY A 35 6.96 3.48 0.43
N SER A 36 7.88 4.39 0.74
CA SER A 36 7.60 5.73 1.28
C SER A 36 7.47 6.83 0.23
N GLY A 37 7.53 6.48 -1.06
CA GLY A 37 7.62 7.46 -2.16
C GLY A 37 9.06 7.83 -2.53
N VAL A 38 10.06 7.41 -1.74
CA VAL A 38 11.50 7.66 -1.98
C VAL A 38 12.32 6.37 -1.85
N ARG A 39 13.54 6.37 -2.40
CA ARG A 39 14.39 5.16 -2.42
C ARG A 39 15.06 4.84 -1.10
N HIS A 40 15.44 5.85 -0.33
CA HIS A 40 16.30 5.71 0.85
C HIS A 40 15.55 5.32 2.13
N SER A 41 14.22 5.19 2.09
CA SER A 41 13.41 4.81 3.25
C SER A 41 12.21 3.94 2.88
N LYS A 42 11.50 3.46 3.91
CA LYS A 42 10.28 2.67 3.86
C LYS A 42 9.38 3.06 5.03
N LEU A 43 8.09 2.76 4.94
CA LEU A 43 7.13 2.97 6.03
C LEU A 43 6.79 1.63 6.66
N ALA A 44 6.88 1.55 7.99
CA ALA A 44 6.41 0.41 8.77
C ALA A 44 5.14 0.80 9.53
N LEU A 45 4.07 0.02 9.37
CA LEU A 45 2.73 0.35 9.86
C LEU A 45 1.86 -0.92 9.96
N PRO A 46 0.76 -0.92 10.74
CA PRO A 46 -0.20 -2.02 10.72
C PRO A 46 -0.82 -2.23 9.34
N GLY A 47 -1.11 -3.48 8.99
CA GLY A 47 -1.78 -3.82 7.73
C GLY A 47 -3.15 -3.16 7.57
N ALA A 48 -3.89 -3.02 8.67
CA ALA A 48 -5.20 -2.36 8.72
C ALA A 48 -5.16 -0.92 8.17
N VAL A 49 -4.05 -0.21 8.30
CA VAL A 49 -3.93 1.17 7.76
C VAL A 49 -4.01 1.18 6.23
N LEU A 50 -3.55 0.13 5.56
CA LEU A 50 -3.68 0.01 4.11
C LEU A 50 -5.12 -0.31 3.69
N ALA A 51 -5.83 -1.11 4.49
CA ALA A 51 -7.23 -1.45 4.24
C ALA A 51 -8.16 -0.24 4.44
N ASP A 52 -7.77 0.71 5.29
CA ASP A 52 -8.54 1.93 5.60
C ASP A 52 -8.32 3.08 4.58
N LEU A 53 -7.47 2.89 3.55
CA LEU A 53 -7.32 3.91 2.51
C LEU A 53 -8.64 4.08 1.76
N LYS A 54 -9.00 5.33 1.43
CA LYS A 54 -10.25 5.67 0.71
C LYS A 54 -10.45 4.87 -0.59
N THR A 55 -9.36 4.52 -1.26
CA THR A 55 -9.36 3.78 -2.53
C THR A 55 -8.95 2.32 -2.37
N ALA A 56 -8.86 1.79 -1.15
CA ALA A 56 -8.48 0.40 -0.93
C ALA A 56 -9.62 -0.57 -1.28
N GLU A 57 -9.26 -1.65 -1.95
CA GLU A 57 -10.10 -2.84 -2.13
C GLU A 57 -9.35 -4.05 -1.57
N VAL A 58 -9.93 -4.69 -0.55
CA VAL A 58 -9.35 -5.89 0.06
C VAL A 58 -9.88 -7.12 -0.65
N LEU A 59 -8.96 -7.92 -1.22
CA LEU A 59 -9.27 -9.08 -2.04
C LEU A 59 -8.30 -10.22 -1.72
N ARG A 60 -8.67 -11.47 -2.00
CA ARG A 60 -7.70 -12.56 -2.05
C ARG A 60 -6.92 -12.49 -3.36
N LEU A 61 -5.64 -12.11 -3.30
CA LEU A 61 -4.80 -11.88 -4.48
C LEU A 61 -3.71 -12.93 -4.62
N ALA A 62 -3.02 -13.26 -3.52
CA ALA A 62 -1.98 -14.28 -3.49
C ALA A 62 -2.58 -15.68 -3.34
N ASN A 63 -1.97 -16.67 -4.00
CA ASN A 63 -2.39 -18.07 -4.06
C ASN A 63 -1.62 -18.99 -3.12
#